data_AF-M9UUD9-F1
#
_entry.id   AF-M9UUD9-F1
#
_cell.length_a   1.000
_cell.length_b   1.000
_cell.length_c   1.000
_cell.angle_alpha   90.00
_cell.angle_beta   90.00
_cell.angle_gamma   90.00
#
_symmetry.space_group_name_H-M   'P 1'
#
loop_
_entity.id
_entity.type
_entity.pdbx_description
1 polymer ?
#
loop_
_entity_poly.entity_id
_entity_poly.type
_entity_poly.pdbx_seq_one_letter_code
_entity_poly.pdbx_strand_id
1 'polypeptide(L)'
;MVILFKLNDKRVEKINRKHDQQVKNIIETYYTVDKVECIYIENGKTELVFQDNSLNLNSYQVKIVKDFEDEKVEINAPLYNEHDLNDLFERVLAETYFYISKARYDGLIQATA
;
A
#
# COMPACT_ATOMS: atom_id res chain seq x y z
N MET A 1 -0.89 -18.03 37.47
CA MET A 1 -1.60 -18.06 36.17
C MET A 1 -1.51 -16.74 35.39
N VAL A 2 -1.67 -15.56 36.02
CA VAL A 2 -1.67 -14.25 35.34
C VAL A 2 -0.39 -13.91 34.55
N ILE A 3 0.79 -14.34 35.02
CA ILE A 3 2.07 -14.05 34.37
C ILE A 3 2.22 -14.80 33.03
N LEU A 4 1.68 -16.02 32.93
CA LEU A 4 1.78 -16.85 31.73
C LEU A 4 0.99 -16.24 30.57
N PHE A 5 -0.21 -15.72 30.85
CA PHE A 5 -1.05 -15.02 29.87
C PHE A 5 -0.35 -13.77 29.32
N LYS A 6 0.21 -12.91 30.18
CA LYS A 6 0.93 -11.69 29.76
C LYS A 6 2.16 -11.98 28.88
N LEU A 7 2.83 -13.11 29.09
CA LEU A 7 3.95 -13.55 28.23
C LEU A 7 3.48 -14.01 26.85
N ASN A 8 2.30 -14.62 26.79
CA ASN A 8 1.70 -15.05 25.53
C ASN A 8 1.26 -13.85 24.68
N ASP A 9 0.62 -12.84 25.30
CA ASP A 9 0.19 -11.61 24.63
C ASP A 9 1.36 -10.85 23.99
N LYS A 10 2.47 -10.72 24.72
CA LYS A 10 3.70 -10.09 24.20
C LYS A 10 4.31 -10.87 23.01
N ARG A 11 4.18 -12.19 23.01
CA ARG A 11 4.69 -13.03 21.91
C ARG A 11 3.83 -12.86 20.66
N VAL A 12 2.51 -12.84 20.81
CA VAL A 12 1.56 -12.61 19.71
C VAL A 12 1.79 -11.23 19.10
N GLU A 13 1.89 -10.19 19.92
CA GLU A 13 2.15 -8.82 19.44
C GLU A 13 3.46 -8.72 18.65
N LYS A 14 4.52 -9.40 19.10
CA LYS A 14 5.80 -9.44 18.38
C LYS A 14 5.70 -10.14 17.02
N ILE A 15 4.92 -11.22 16.93
CA ILE A 15 4.70 -11.94 15.66
C ILE A 15 3.94 -11.03 14.69
N ASN A 16 2.85 -10.43 15.15
CA ASN A 16 2.05 -9.52 14.33
C ASN A 16 2.89 -8.35 13.80
N ARG A 17 3.69 -7.70 14.66
CA ARG A 17 4.60 -6.63 14.22
C ARG A 17 5.58 -7.08 13.14
N LYS A 18 6.03 -8.34 13.21
CA LYS A 18 6.95 -8.88 12.21
C LYS A 18 6.24 -9.07 10.86
N HIS A 19 5.03 -9.62 10.86
CA HIS A 19 4.26 -9.82 9.63
C HIS A 19 3.87 -8.47 8.99
N ASP A 20 3.38 -7.52 9.79
CA ASP A 20 3.06 -6.17 9.31
C ASP A 20 4.28 -5.49 8.72
N GLN A 21 5.44 -5.57 9.37
CA GLN A 21 6.67 -5.00 8.85
C GLN A 21 7.11 -5.68 7.55
N GLN A 22 6.93 -7.00 7.43
CA GLN A 22 7.24 -7.72 6.18
C GLN A 22 6.38 -7.20 5.02
N VAL A 23 5.08 -7.04 5.24
CA VAL A 23 4.16 -6.49 4.24
C VAL A 23 4.50 -5.04 3.89
N LYS A 24 4.76 -4.20 4.89
CA LYS A 24 5.17 -2.80 4.68
C LYS A 24 6.45 -2.71 3.84
N ASN A 25 7.45 -3.53 4.17
CA ASN A 25 8.70 -3.59 3.41
C ASN A 25 8.48 -4.02 1.96
N ILE A 26 7.59 -5.00 1.71
CA ILE A 26 7.23 -5.40 0.35
C ILE A 26 6.64 -4.20 -0.41
N ILE A 27 5.71 -3.49 0.21
CA ILE A 27 5.06 -2.35 -0.44
C ILE A 27 6.06 -1.24 -0.76
N GLU A 28 6.86 -0.84 0.22
CA GLU A 28 7.88 0.21 0.06
C GLU A 28 8.98 -0.15 -0.95
N THR A 29 9.26 -1.45 -1.14
CA THR A 29 10.31 -1.91 -2.07
C THR A 29 9.81 -2.00 -3.51
N TYR A 30 8.59 -2.52 -3.70
CA TYR A 30 8.11 -2.92 -5.02
C TYR A 30 7.08 -1.96 -5.61
N TYR A 31 6.26 -1.31 -4.79
CA TYR A 31 5.18 -0.44 -5.26
C TYR A 31 5.51 1.02 -5.03
N THR A 32 6.56 1.51 -5.70
CA THR A 32 6.97 2.92 -5.64
C THR A 32 6.42 3.71 -6.83
N VAL A 33 6.23 5.02 -6.64
CA VAL A 33 5.62 5.90 -7.67
C VAL A 33 6.43 5.95 -8.96
N ASP A 34 7.76 5.87 -8.87
CA ASP A 34 8.67 5.85 -10.01
C ASP A 34 8.58 4.57 -10.85
N LYS A 35 8.05 3.48 -10.28
CA LYS A 35 7.87 2.18 -10.95
C LYS A 35 6.50 2.02 -11.61
N VAL A 36 5.59 2.99 -11.45
CA VAL A 36 4.30 2.96 -12.13
C VAL A 36 4.52 3.15 -13.62
N GLU A 37 4.08 2.18 -14.42
CA GLU A 37 4.19 2.21 -15.88
C GLU A 37 2.93 2.75 -16.54
N CYS A 38 1.78 2.56 -15.90
CA CYS A 38 0.49 2.94 -16.46
C CYS A 38 -0.54 3.15 -15.35
N ILE A 39 -1.49 4.05 -15.58
CA ILE A 39 -2.62 4.32 -14.68
C ILE A 39 -3.92 4.17 -15.46
N TYR A 40 -4.81 3.28 -15.00
CA TYR A 40 -6.16 3.16 -15.54
C TYR A 40 -7.19 3.67 -14.53
N ILE A 41 -8.28 4.24 -15.04
CA ILE A 41 -9.44 4.61 -14.24
C ILE A 41 -10.67 3.91 -14.81
N GLU A 42 -11.33 3.12 -13.97
CA GLU A 42 -12.58 2.47 -14.34
C GLU A 42 -13.54 2.47 -13.15
N ASN A 43 -14.79 2.90 -13.37
CA ASN A 43 -15.86 2.86 -12.37
C ASN A 43 -15.48 3.50 -11.01
N GLY A 44 -14.69 4.57 -11.02
CA GLY A 44 -14.25 5.27 -9.80
C GLY A 44 -13.14 4.56 -9.01
N LYS A 45 -12.57 3.48 -9.56
CA LYS A 45 -11.35 2.83 -9.10
C LYS A 45 -10.17 3.24 -9.95
N THR A 46 -8.98 3.13 -9.37
CA THR A 46 -7.72 3.43 -10.04
C THR A 46 -6.85 2.18 -10.00
N GLU A 47 -6.41 1.72 -11.16
CA GLU A 47 -5.44 0.64 -11.27
C GLU A 47 -4.07 1.24 -11.55
N LEU A 48 -3.10 0.95 -10.68
CA LEU A 48 -1.69 1.24 -10.92
C LEU A 48 -1.02 0.00 -11.48
N VAL A 49 -0.46 0.09 -12.67
CA VAL A 49 0.25 -1.01 -13.32
C VAL A 49 1.75 -0.82 -13.15
N PHE A 50 2.41 -1.91 -12.80
CA PHE A 50 3.85 -2.05 -12.67
C PHE A 50 4.32 -3.15 -13.63
N GLN A 51 5.63 -3.29 -13.80
CA GLN A 51 6.23 -4.24 -14.75
C GLN A 51 5.67 -5.67 -14.66
N ASP A 52 5.48 -6.21 -13.46
CA ASP A 52 5.11 -7.61 -13.24
C ASP A 52 3.70 -7.81 -12.65
N ASN A 53 3.01 -6.74 -12.25
CA ASN A 53 1.73 -6.82 -11.54
C ASN A 53 0.94 -5.49 -11.60
N SER A 54 -0.27 -5.50 -11.06
CA SER A 54 -1.08 -4.29 -10.89
C SER A 54 -1.75 -4.24 -9.51
N LEU A 55 -2.06 -3.03 -9.06
CA LEU A 55 -2.78 -2.76 -7.83
C LEU A 55 -4.10 -2.06 -8.13
N ASN A 56 -5.20 -2.67 -7.71
CA ASN A 56 -6.53 -2.08 -7.78
C ASN A 56 -6.79 -1.26 -6.52
N LEU A 57 -6.87 0.06 -6.68
CA LEU A 57 -7.00 1.03 -5.61
C LEU A 57 -8.35 1.75 -5.66
N ASN A 58 -8.80 2.20 -4.51
CA ASN A 58 -9.85 3.20 -4.46
C ASN A 58 -9.32 4.56 -4.93
N SER A 59 -10.17 5.36 -5.56
CA SER A 59 -9.79 6.68 -6.11
C SER A 59 -9.14 7.62 -5.09
N TYR A 60 -9.52 7.53 -3.81
CA TYR A 60 -8.94 8.38 -2.75
C TYR A 60 -7.50 8.01 -2.36
N GLN A 61 -7.02 6.81 -2.74
CA GLN A 61 -5.68 6.34 -2.41
C GLN A 61 -4.63 6.95 -3.32
N VAL A 62 -5.01 7.45 -4.50
CA VAL A 62 -4.10 8.16 -5.40
C VAL A 62 -4.31 9.66 -5.23
N LYS A 63 -3.29 10.34 -4.71
CA LYS A 63 -3.30 11.76 -4.43
C LYS A 63 -2.37 12.48 -5.39
N ILE A 64 -2.91 13.45 -6.12
CA ILE A 64 -2.11 14.24 -7.06
C ILE A 64 -1.37 15.33 -6.27
N VAL A 65 -0.05 15.34 -6.35
CA VAL A 65 0.82 16.38 -5.79
C VAL A 65 1.40 17.27 -6.89
N LYS A 66 1.94 18.43 -6.50
CA LYS A 66 2.38 19.45 -7.46
C LYS A 66 3.71 19.06 -8.10
N ASP A 67 4.69 18.72 -7.28
CA ASP A 67 6.09 18.59 -7.69
C ASP A 67 6.59 17.14 -7.51
N PHE A 68 7.63 16.74 -8.26
CA PHE A 68 8.20 15.39 -8.19
C PHE A 68 8.83 15.08 -6.82
N GLU A 69 9.31 16.10 -6.10
CA GLU A 69 9.91 15.96 -4.78
C GLU A 69 8.89 15.53 -3.70
N ASP A 70 7.60 15.74 -3.96
CA ASP A 70 6.51 15.33 -3.08
C ASP A 70 5.99 13.92 -3.38
N GLU A 71 6.56 13.24 -4.40
CA GLU A 71 6.16 11.88 -4.75
C GLU A 71 6.58 10.89 -3.66
N LYS A 72 5.62 10.10 -3.18
CA LYS A 72 5.87 9.12 -2.13
C LYS A 72 4.76 8.08 -2.04
N VAL A 73 5.07 7.00 -1.34
CA VAL A 73 4.10 6.03 -0.85
C VAL A 73 4.01 6.20 0.65
N GLU A 74 2.80 6.35 1.17
CA GLU A 74 2.56 6.53 2.60
C GLU A 74 1.66 5.41 3.10
N ILE A 75 2.14 4.65 4.08
CA ILE A 75 1.41 3.55 4.68
C ILE A 75 0.92 3.96 6.07
N ASN A 76 -0.38 4.19 6.21
CA ASN A 76 -1.03 4.58 7.46
C ASN A 76 -1.71 3.39 8.18
N ALA A 77 -1.34 2.18 7.80
CA ALA A 77 -1.90 0.95 8.35
C ALA A 77 -1.57 0.76 9.86
N PRO A 78 -2.60 0.52 10.70
CA PRO A 78 -2.40 0.13 12.10
C PRO A 78 -1.75 -1.26 12.19
N LEU A 79 -1.36 -1.66 13.41
CA LEU A 79 -0.91 -3.03 13.66
C LEU A 79 -2.10 -3.99 13.54
N TYR A 80 -2.07 -4.89 12.58
CA TYR A 80 -3.12 -5.89 12.41
C TYR A 80 -2.82 -7.16 13.22
N ASN A 81 -3.88 -7.82 13.68
CA ASN A 81 -3.81 -9.18 14.19
C ASN A 81 -4.31 -10.13 13.11
N GLU A 82 -3.59 -10.16 11.98
CA GLU A 82 -3.92 -10.98 10.82
C GLU A 82 -2.84 -12.04 10.62
N HIS A 83 -3.28 -13.28 10.43
CA HIS A 83 -2.38 -14.42 10.31
C HIS A 83 -2.17 -14.85 8.86
N ASP A 84 -3.12 -14.53 7.98
CA ASP A 84 -2.96 -14.72 6.55
C ASP A 84 -2.19 -13.53 5.93
N LEU A 85 -1.10 -13.82 5.22
CA LEU A 85 -0.26 -12.78 4.65
C LEU A 85 -0.92 -12.04 3.49
N ASN A 86 -1.82 -12.69 2.74
CA ASN A 86 -2.55 -12.05 1.65
C ASN A 86 -3.62 -11.11 2.21
N ASP A 87 -4.40 -11.56 3.20
CA ASP A 87 -5.39 -10.71 3.87
C ASP A 87 -4.69 -9.53 4.55
N LEU A 88 -3.53 -9.76 5.18
CA LEU A 88 -2.72 -8.70 5.76
C LEU A 88 -2.21 -7.72 4.69
N PHE A 89 -1.75 -8.24 3.55
CA PHE A 89 -1.34 -7.41 2.43
C PHE A 89 -2.48 -6.52 1.93
N GLU A 90 -3.67 -7.07 1.71
CA GLU A 90 -4.84 -6.29 1.29
C GLU A 90 -5.23 -5.22 2.31
N ARG A 91 -5.21 -5.55 3.62
CA ARG A 91 -5.50 -4.59 4.69
C ARG A 91 -4.49 -3.46 4.80
N VAL A 92 -3.20 -3.76 4.62
CA VAL A 92 -2.15 -2.72 4.63
C VAL A 92 -2.25 -1.88 3.36
N LEU A 93 -2.51 -2.52 2.21
CA LEU A 93 -2.69 -1.83 0.93
C LEU A 93 -3.88 -0.87 0.96
N ALA A 94 -5.00 -1.25 1.58
CA ALA A 94 -6.18 -0.39 1.73
C ALA A 94 -5.88 0.91 2.50
N GLU A 95 -4.86 0.89 3.38
CA GLU A 95 -4.36 2.03 4.15
C GLU A 95 -3.06 2.62 3.57
N THR A 96 -2.75 2.29 2.31
CA THR A 96 -1.61 2.81 1.57
C THR A 96 -2.07 3.86 0.56
N TYR A 97 -1.33 4.97 0.51
CA TYR A 97 -1.63 6.13 -0.34
C TYR A 97 -0.44 6.44 -1.25
N PHE A 98 -0.72 6.67 -2.52
CA PHE A 98 0.25 7.01 -3.55
C PHE A 98 0.13 8.48 -3.88
N TYR A 99 1.16 9.24 -3.55
CA TYR A 99 1.26 10.66 -3.89
C TYR A 99 2.04 10.76 -5.20
N ILE A 100 1.35 11.08 -6.29
CA ILE A 100 1.90 11.07 -7.65
C ILE A 100 1.90 12.51 -8.17
N SER A 101 3.02 12.98 -8.71
CA SER A 101 3.06 14.34 -9.27
C SER A 101 2.08 14.45 -10.43
N LYS A 102 1.47 15.62 -10.60
CA LYS A 102 0.54 15.87 -11.70
C LYS A 102 1.19 15.57 -13.06
N ALA A 103 2.45 15.96 -13.24
CA ALA A 103 3.19 15.72 -14.47
C ALA A 103 3.33 14.23 -14.78
N ARG A 104 3.70 13.41 -13.78
CA ARG A 104 3.77 11.95 -13.95
C ARG A 104 2.39 11.35 -14.19
N TYR A 105 1.41 11.73 -13.37
CA TYR A 105 0.06 11.22 -13.47
C TYR A 105 -0.53 11.44 -14.87
N ASP A 106 -0.47 12.68 -15.38
CA ASP A 106 -0.96 13.04 -16.71
C ASP A 106 -0.20 12.31 -17.84
N GLY A 107 1.07 11.96 -17.61
CA GLY A 107 1.88 11.22 -18.58
C GLY A 107 1.65 9.71 -18.61
N LEU A 108 1.10 9.13 -17.52
CA LEU A 108 0.88 7.69 -17.39
C LEU A 108 -0.58 7.29 -17.52
N ILE A 109 -1.51 8.21 -17.22
CA ILE A 109 -2.94 7.92 -17.28
C ILE A 109 -3.38 7.60 -18.70
N GLN A 110 -4.04 6.44 -18.85
CA GLN A 110 -4.72 6.08 -20.07
C GLN A 110 -6.19 6.45 -19.90
N ALA A 111 -6.67 7.34 -20.75
CA ALA A 111 -8.11 7.56 -20.86
C ALA A 111 -8.73 6.28 -21.43
N THR A 112 -9.42 5.52 -20.59
CA THR A 112 -10.38 4.52 -21.05
C THR A 112 -11.50 5.30 -21.72
N ALA A 113 -11.56 5.20 -23.06
CA ALA A 113 -12.57 5.84 -23.91
C ALA A 113 -13.98 5.31 -23.63
#